data_AF-A0A525JJD7-F1
#
_entry.id   AF-A0A525JJD7-F1
#
_cell.length_a   1.000
_cell.length_b   1.000
_cell.length_c   1.000
_cell.angle_alpha   90.00
_cell.angle_beta   90.00
_cell.angle_gamma   90.00
#
_symmetry.space_group_name_H-M   'P 1'
#
loop_
_entity.id
_entity.type
_entity.pdbx_description
1 polymer ?
#
loop_
_entity_poly.entity_id
_entity_poly.type
_entity_poly.pdbx_seq_one_letter_code
_entity_poly.pdbx_strand_id
1 'polypeptide(L)'
;MSSTTFTVRVETDVKKRLEKLAKSTGRSRSFLAAEALSEYLDVNEWQVAGVRKAMDSLAGESVPHEQVKAWVNSWNGKRERPAPKRSAT
;
A
#
# COMPACT_ATOMS: atom_id res chain seq x y z
N MET A 1 -21.93 -10.54 -11.39
CA MET A 1 -20.62 -10.92 -10.81
C MET A 1 -20.71 -12.37 -10.37
N SER A 2 -19.71 -13.19 -10.72
CA SER A 2 -19.57 -14.55 -10.20
C SER A 2 -18.93 -14.50 -8.80
N SER A 3 -19.43 -15.31 -7.88
CA SER A 3 -18.79 -15.55 -6.59
C SER A 3 -18.17 -16.94 -6.57
N THR A 4 -17.08 -17.08 -5.83
CA THR A 4 -16.45 -18.37 -5.52
C THR A 4 -16.35 -18.53 -4.02
N THR A 5 -16.32 -19.78 -3.54
CA THR A 5 -16.17 -20.08 -2.12
C THR A 5 -14.82 -20.74 -1.89
N PHE A 6 -14.14 -20.31 -0.83
CA PHE A 6 -12.93 -20.94 -0.35
C PHE A 6 -12.97 -21.02 1.19
N THR A 7 -12.20 -21.93 1.76
CA THR A 7 -12.16 -22.13 3.21
C THR A 7 -10.88 -21.53 3.78
N VAL A 8 -11.02 -20.71 4.81
CA VAL A 8 -9.90 -20.10 5.53
C VAL A 8 -9.92 -20.58 6.97
N ARG A 9 -8.76 -21.02 7.47
CA ARG A 9 -8.59 -21.28 8.90
C ARG A 9 -8.33 -19.95 9.60
N VAL A 10 -9.11 -19.69 10.65
CA VAL A 10 -8.93 -18.52 11.51
C VAL A 10 -8.87 -18.96 12.96
N GLU A 11 -8.21 -18.15 13.79
CA GLU A 11 -8.19 -18.36 15.22
C GLU A 11 -9.59 -18.26 15.83
N THR A 12 -9.79 -18.97 16.95
CA THR A 12 -11.11 -19.06 17.59
C THR A 12 -11.61 -17.71 18.09
N ASP A 13 -10.70 -16.83 18.52
CA ASP A 13 -11.01 -15.47 18.96
C ASP A 13 -11.48 -14.59 17.79
N VAL A 14 -10.85 -14.70 16.61
CA VAL A 14 -11.22 -14.00 15.38
C VAL A 14 -12.64 -14.40 14.97
N LYS A 15 -12.96 -15.69 14.98
CA LYS A 15 -14.31 -16.19 14.69
C LYS A 15 -15.35 -15.56 15.64
N LYS A 16 -15.07 -15.53 16.95
CA LYS A 16 -15.96 -14.94 17.96
C LYS A 16 -16.16 -13.44 17.76
N ARG A 17 -15.09 -12.71 17.42
CA ARG A 17 -15.15 -11.27 17.11
C ARG A 17 -16.02 -11.01 15.88
N LEU A 18 -15.86 -11.81 14.82
CA LEU A 18 -16.65 -11.71 13.60
C LEU A 18 -18.14 -12.02 13.86
N GLU A 19 -18.44 -13.03 14.68
CA GLU A 19 -19.80 -13.36 15.11
C GLU A 19 -20.47 -12.22 15.87
N LYS A 20 -19.76 -11.59 16.79
CA LYS A 20 -20.26 -10.43 17.54
C LYS A 20 -20.55 -9.25 16.60
N LEU A 21 -19.63 -8.97 15.67
CA LEU A 21 -19.79 -7.89 14.71
C LEU A 21 -21.00 -8.13 13.81
N ALA A 22 -21.13 -9.33 13.24
CA ALA A 22 -22.27 -9.77 12.44
C ALA A 22 -23.61 -9.52 13.15
N LYS A 23 -23.71 -9.90 14.43
CA LYS A 23 -24.91 -9.68 15.24
C LYS A 23 -25.22 -8.19 15.43
N SER A 24 -24.19 -7.38 15.67
CA SER A 24 -24.37 -5.93 15.89
C SER A 24 -24.73 -5.14 14.63
N THR A 25 -24.26 -5.58 13.46
CA THR A 25 -24.46 -4.89 12.18
C THR A 25 -25.62 -5.45 11.35
N GLY A 26 -26.18 -6.60 11.73
CA GLY A 26 -27.19 -7.31 10.96
C GLY A 26 -26.66 -7.94 9.66
N ARG A 27 -25.33 -8.03 9.49
CA ARG A 27 -24.67 -8.61 8.32
C ARG A 27 -24.26 -10.05 8.56
N SER A 28 -24.15 -10.85 7.51
CA SER A 28 -23.65 -12.22 7.62
C SER A 28 -22.14 -12.23 7.86
N ARG A 29 -21.64 -13.29 8.51
CA ARG A 29 -20.19 -13.50 8.70
C ARG A 29 -19.45 -13.54 7.37
N SER A 30 -20.02 -14.20 6.37
CA SER A 30 -19.44 -14.31 5.04
C SER A 30 -19.37 -12.96 4.33
N PHE A 31 -20.39 -12.10 4.51
CA PHE A 31 -20.37 -10.74 3.98
C PHE A 31 -19.22 -9.93 4.58
N LEU A 32 -19.14 -9.90 5.92
CA LEU A 32 -18.09 -9.15 6.63
C LEU A 32 -16.69 -9.69 6.34
N ALA A 33 -16.53 -11.01 6.19
CA ALA A 33 -15.26 -11.62 5.82
C ALA A 33 -14.85 -11.25 4.39
N ALA A 34 -15.79 -11.28 3.43
CA ALA A 34 -15.51 -10.88 2.05
C ALA A 34 -15.18 -9.39 1.94
N GLU A 35 -15.90 -8.54 2.68
CA GLU A 35 -15.64 -7.10 2.76
C GLU A 35 -14.24 -6.82 3.33
N ALA A 36 -13.90 -7.41 4.49
CA ALA A 36 -12.58 -7.24 5.09
C ALA A 36 -11.44 -7.74 4.19
N LEU A 37 -11.65 -8.83 3.44
CA LEU A 37 -10.69 -9.33 2.47
C LEU A 37 -10.53 -8.39 1.28
N SER A 38 -11.63 -7.82 0.77
CA SER A 38 -11.58 -6.83 -0.32
C SER A 38 -10.79 -5.59 0.10
N GLU A 39 -11.11 -5.03 1.27
CA GLU A 39 -10.39 -3.86 1.79
C GLU A 39 -8.90 -4.15 2.01
N TYR A 40 -8.57 -5.34 2.53
CA TYR A 40 -7.18 -5.75 2.68
C TYR A 40 -6.46 -5.83 1.33
N LEU A 41 -7.08 -6.44 0.32
CA LEU A 41 -6.51 -6.55 -1.02
C LEU A 41 -6.31 -5.17 -1.64
N ASP A 42 -7.31 -4.29 -1.61
CA ASP A 42 -7.24 -2.95 -2.20
C ASP A 42 -6.05 -2.14 -1.67
N VAL A 43 -5.83 -2.16 -0.35
CA VAL A 43 -4.71 -1.47 0.30
C VAL A 43 -3.37 -2.05 -0.13
N ASN A 44 -3.25 -3.38 -0.11
CA ASN A 44 -1.97 -4.05 -0.39
C ASN A 44 -1.62 -4.03 -1.87
N GLU A 45 -2.59 -4.25 -2.76
CA GLU A 45 -2.38 -4.25 -4.20
C GLU A 45 -1.98 -2.86 -4.70
N TRP A 46 -2.60 -1.80 -4.19
CA TRP A 46 -2.18 -0.43 -4.51
C TRP A 46 -0.72 -0.17 -4.13
N GLN A 47 -0.32 -0.56 -2.92
CA GLN A 47 1.05 -0.35 -2.45
C GLN A 47 2.06 -1.15 -3.28
N VAL A 48 1.80 -2.43 -3.51
CA VAL A 48 2.69 -3.31 -4.29
C VAL A 48 2.82 -2.81 -5.72
N ALA A 49 1.71 -2.45 -6.36
CA ALA A 49 1.71 -1.91 -7.71
C ALA A 49 2.49 -0.58 -7.79
N GLY A 50 2.31 0.30 -6.80
CA GLY A 50 3.03 1.57 -6.71
C GLY A 50 4.54 1.39 -6.59
N VAL A 51 4.99 0.51 -5.69
CA VAL A 51 6.41 0.18 -5.50
C VAL A 51 6.99 -0.41 -6.77
N ARG A 52 6.32 -1.40 -7.38
CA ARG A 52 6.80 -2.03 -8.61
C ARG A 52 6.92 -1.02 -9.75
N LYS A 53 5.91 -0.18 -9.94
CA LYS A 53 5.95 0.90 -10.95
C LYS A 53 7.09 1.88 -10.69
N ALA A 54 7.33 2.26 -9.45
CA ALA A 54 8.44 3.14 -9.09
C ALA A 54 9.78 2.49 -9.45
N MET A 55 9.99 1.22 -9.10
CA MET A 55 11.20 0.46 -9.43
C MET A 55 11.40 0.34 -10.94
N ASP A 56 10.36 -0.03 -11.69
CA ASP A 56 10.41 -0.14 -13.15
C ASP A 56 10.73 1.23 -13.80
N SER A 57 10.23 2.33 -13.22
CA SER A 57 10.49 3.69 -13.72
C SER A 57 11.92 4.19 -13.49
N LEU A 58 12.70 3.52 -12.64
CA LEU A 58 14.10 3.89 -12.43
C LEU A 58 14.95 3.54 -13.64
N ALA A 59 14.61 2.48 -14.39
CA ALA A 59 15.42 2.00 -15.52
C ALA A 59 16.92 1.83 -15.18
N GLY A 60 17.23 1.51 -13.91
CA GLY A 60 18.61 1.42 -13.39
C GLY A 60 19.23 2.76 -12.99
N GLU A 61 18.55 3.88 -13.20
CA GLU A 61 19.01 5.21 -12.82
C GLU A 61 18.44 5.66 -11.46
N SER A 62 19.28 6.30 -10.66
CA SER A 62 18.91 6.85 -9.35
C SER A 62 19.59 8.20 -9.11
N VAL A 63 19.21 8.89 -8.04
CA VAL A 63 19.91 10.09 -7.56
C VAL A 63 20.50 9.80 -6.19
N PRO A 64 21.80 10.03 -5.95
CA PRO A 64 22.39 9.87 -4.64
C PRO A 64 21.70 10.74 -3.58
N HIS A 65 21.44 10.16 -2.41
CA HIS A 65 20.71 10.80 -1.30
C HIS A 65 21.28 12.19 -0.93
N GLU A 66 22.61 12.33 -0.91
CA GLU A 66 23.26 13.60 -0.55
C GLU A 66 23.01 14.72 -1.58
N GLN A 67 22.84 14.39 -2.87
CA GLN A 67 22.47 15.38 -3.88
C GLN A 67 21.04 15.89 -3.68
N VAL A 68 20.12 14.97 -3.34
CA VAL A 68 18.72 15.32 -3.01
C VAL A 68 18.68 16.19 -1.76
N LYS A 69 19.40 15.82 -0.69
CA LYS A 69 19.49 16.64 0.54
C LYS A 69 20.03 18.03 0.26
N ALA A 70 21.11 18.14 -0.50
CA ALA A 70 21.72 19.43 -0.82
C ALA A 70 20.77 20.32 -1.64
N TRP A 71 19.95 19.73 -2.51
CA TRP A 71 18.90 20.42 -3.26
C TRP A 71 17.75 20.89 -2.34
N VAL A 72 17.15 19.99 -1.56
CA VAL A 72 16.05 20.30 -0.64
C VAL A 72 16.45 21.38 0.38
N ASN A 73 17.66 21.31 0.93
CA ASN A 73 18.16 22.31 1.88
C ASN A 73 18.40 23.70 1.26
N SER A 74 18.47 23.79 -0.08
CA SER A 74 18.64 25.06 -0.78
C SER A 74 17.32 25.77 -1.11
N TRP A 75 16.19 25.07 -0.96
CA TRP A 75 14.86 25.63 -1.22
C TRP A 75 14.60 26.85 -0.32
N ASN A 76 13.87 27.83 -0.85
CA ASN A 76 13.58 29.11 -0.19
C ASN A 76 14.81 29.95 0.21
N GLY A 77 16.01 29.58 -0.27
CA GLY A 77 17.23 30.37 -0.11
C GLY A 77 17.47 31.33 -1.27
N LYS A 78 18.35 32.33 -1.07
CA LYS A 78 18.77 33.26 -2.14
C LYS A 78 19.50 32.58 -3.32
N ARG A 79 19.93 31.33 -3.15
CA ARG A 79 20.61 30.52 -4.16
C ARG A 79 20.09 29.08 -4.12
N GLU A 80 18.87 28.90 -4.59
CA GLU A 80 18.30 27.57 -4.79
C GLU A 80 19.09 26.80 -5.85
N ARG A 81 19.42 25.54 -5.57
CA ARG A 81 20.12 24.65 -6.50
C ARG A 81 19.13 24.05 -7.50
N PRO A 82 19.54 23.73 -8.74
CA PRO A 82 18.70 22.99 -9.66
C PRO A 82 18.44 21.57 -9.13
N ALA A 83 17.30 20.99 -9.51
CA ALA A 83 16.97 19.61 -9.18
C ALA A 83 18.06 18.66 -9.73
N PRO A 84 18.55 17.70 -8.92
CA PRO A 84 19.58 16.77 -9.35
C PRO A 84 19.05 15.82 -10.43
N LYS A 85 19.91 15.47 -11.39
CA LYS A 85 19.56 14.55 -12.48
C LYS A 85 19.82 13.11 -12.08
N ARG A 86 19.00 12.19 -12.60
CA ARG A 86 19.21 10.75 -12.45
C ARG A 86 20.51 10.34 -13.16
N SER A 87 21.18 9.35 -12.61
CA SER A 87 22.39 8.73 -13.17
C SER A 87 22.30 7.22 -13.00
N ALA A 88 22.87 6.45 -13.93
CA ALA A 88 22.99 5.00 -13.78
C ALA A 88 23.61 4.66 -12.41
N THR A 89 23.04 3.68 -11.73
CA THR A 89 23.51 3.19 -10.43
C THR A 89 24.76 2.34 -10.60
#